data_AF-A0A9E1IXD4-F1
#
_entry.id   AF-A0A9E1IXD4-F1
#
_cell.length_a   1.000
_cell.length_b   1.000
_cell.length_c   1.000
_cell.angle_alpha   90.00
_cell.angle_beta   90.00
_cell.angle_gamma   90.00
#
_symmetry.space_group_name_H-M   'P 1'
#
loop_
_entity.id
_entity.type
_entity.pdbx_description
1 polymer ?
#
loop_
_entity_poly.entity_id
_entity_poly.type
_entity_poly.pdbx_seq_one_letter_code
_entity_poly.pdbx_strand_id
1 'polypeptide(L)'
;MSAIKNDPDAFLEAWENIADRVNCIADEARDLELMEMNHDPGYLCPTPWARMTIAHDGKVHQCKVDYDRKKVMGDANEQSLYEIWHGESFSSLRNAFKQQTALKNYAACNLCTDNVLTEERSIKINGRELQVGKFKGILDVVEDGQVVSQSGRRPKAFVSSPSGDE
;
A
#
# COMPACT_ATOMS: atom_id res chain seq x y z
N MET A 1 -0.90 -9.89 -9.08
CA MET A 1 0.57 -9.79 -9.09
C MET A 1 0.95 -10.60 -7.85
N SER A 2 1.60 -11.74 -8.06
CA SER A 2 2.24 -12.56 -7.03
C SER A 2 3.13 -13.55 -7.79
N ALA A 3 4.31 -13.86 -7.25
CA ALA A 3 5.26 -14.81 -7.85
C ALA A 3 4.69 -16.23 -8.05
N ILE A 4 3.50 -16.49 -7.51
CA ILE A 4 2.84 -17.80 -7.44
C ILE A 4 1.62 -17.92 -8.36
N LYS A 5 1.30 -16.87 -9.15
CA LYS A 5 0.04 -16.80 -9.91
C LYS A 5 -0.18 -17.98 -10.88
N ASN A 6 0.87 -18.49 -11.50
CA ASN A 6 0.77 -19.51 -12.55
C ASN A 6 0.99 -20.94 -12.05
N ASP A 7 1.73 -21.09 -10.95
CA ASP A 7 2.03 -22.38 -10.35
C ASP A 7 2.03 -22.25 -8.81
N PRO A 8 0.85 -22.02 -8.22
CA PRO A 8 0.73 -21.92 -6.77
C PRO A 8 1.08 -23.25 -6.09
N ASP A 9 0.91 -24.36 -6.79
CA ASP A 9 1.17 -25.71 -6.28
C ASP A 9 2.67 -25.92 -6.09
N ALA A 10 3.52 -25.62 -7.09
CA ALA A 10 4.98 -25.70 -6.94
C ALA A 10 5.53 -24.80 -5.82
N PHE A 11 4.94 -23.61 -5.64
CA PHE A 11 5.33 -22.74 -4.51
C PHE A 11 4.97 -23.37 -3.17
N LEU A 12 3.75 -23.92 -3.02
CA LEU A 12 3.32 -24.55 -1.77
C LEU A 12 4.12 -25.83 -1.48
N GLU A 13 4.41 -26.64 -2.49
CA GLU A 13 5.24 -27.85 -2.39
C GLU A 13 6.67 -27.52 -1.93
N ALA A 14 7.26 -26.44 -2.44
CA ALA A 14 8.61 -26.02 -2.04
C ALA A 14 8.75 -25.76 -0.52
N TRP A 15 7.65 -25.42 0.14
CA TRP A 15 7.61 -25.17 1.59
C TRP A 15 7.02 -26.34 2.38
N GLU A 16 6.59 -27.41 1.72
CA GLU A 16 6.05 -28.60 2.35
C GLU A 16 7.11 -29.21 3.28
N ASN A 17 6.70 -29.54 4.51
CA ASN A 17 7.57 -30.06 5.57
C ASN A 17 8.66 -29.09 6.11
N ILE A 18 8.73 -27.84 5.61
CA ILE A 18 9.63 -26.79 6.14
C ILE A 18 8.86 -25.81 7.04
N ALA A 19 7.66 -25.40 6.61
CA ALA A 19 6.85 -24.41 7.31
C ALA A 19 5.51 -24.98 7.77
N ASP A 20 5.10 -24.68 9.00
CA ASP A 20 3.78 -25.04 9.54
C ASP A 20 2.63 -24.31 8.83
N ARG A 21 2.93 -23.14 8.25
CA ARG A 21 1.96 -22.31 7.51
C ARG A 21 2.66 -21.48 6.44
N VAL A 22 2.17 -21.58 5.22
CA VAL A 22 2.55 -20.70 4.10
C VAL A 22 1.43 -19.70 3.89
N ASN A 23 1.74 -18.40 3.90
CA ASN A 23 0.77 -17.35 3.64
C ASN A 23 1.15 -16.62 2.37
N CYS A 24 0.23 -16.58 1.42
CA CYS A 24 0.41 -15.87 0.17
C CYS A 24 -0.35 -14.55 0.25
N ILE A 25 0.37 -13.47 0.54
CA ILE A 25 -0.22 -12.13 0.56
C ILE A 25 -0.30 -11.66 -0.90
N ALA A 26 -1.52 -11.47 -1.41
CA ALA A 26 -1.71 -10.85 -2.71
C ALA A 26 -1.08 -9.45 -2.68
N ASP A 27 -0.17 -9.19 -3.63
CA ASP A 27 0.79 -8.10 -3.62
C ASP A 27 0.34 -6.84 -2.88
N GLU A 28 1.12 -6.44 -1.88
CA GLU A 28 1.23 -5.02 -1.57
C GLU A 28 1.84 -4.38 -2.82
N ALA A 29 1.01 -3.82 -3.69
CA ALA A 29 1.45 -2.98 -4.78
C ALA A 29 2.26 -1.81 -4.19
N ARG A 30 3.59 -1.97 -4.15
CA ARG A 30 4.54 -0.94 -3.70
C ARG A 30 5.13 -0.15 -4.86
N ASP A 31 4.54 -0.30 -6.04
CA ASP A 31 4.89 0.53 -7.18
C ASP A 31 4.25 1.91 -7.00
N LEU A 32 5.09 2.88 -6.63
CA LEU A 32 4.72 4.28 -6.41
C LEU A 32 4.18 4.95 -7.68
N GLU A 33 4.29 4.30 -8.85
CA GLU A 33 3.74 4.76 -10.12
C GLU A 33 2.30 4.26 -10.38
N LEU A 34 1.74 3.37 -9.53
CA LEU A 34 0.34 2.93 -9.60
C LEU A 34 -0.60 4.01 -9.02
N MET A 35 -0.68 5.14 -9.71
CA MET A 35 -1.52 6.29 -9.32
C MET A 35 -3.03 6.09 -9.55
N GLU A 36 -3.47 4.94 -10.06
CA GLU A 36 -4.87 4.69 -10.41
C GLU A 36 -5.42 3.43 -9.71
N MET A 37 -5.25 3.32 -8.39
CA MET A 37 -5.97 2.33 -7.61
C MET A 37 -7.37 2.86 -7.26
N ASN A 38 -8.39 2.02 -7.39
CA ASN A 38 -9.75 2.39 -6.99
C ASN A 38 -9.91 2.28 -5.48
N HIS A 39 -9.67 3.39 -4.76
CA HIS A 39 -9.84 3.43 -3.30
C HIS A 39 -11.30 3.56 -2.87
N ASP A 40 -11.65 2.95 -1.73
CA ASP A 40 -12.96 3.16 -1.10
C ASP A 40 -12.97 4.48 -0.30
N PRO A 41 -13.78 5.49 -0.69
CA PRO A 41 -13.88 6.74 0.07
C PRO A 41 -14.50 6.54 1.46
N GLY A 42 -15.24 5.46 1.69
CA GLY A 42 -15.88 5.12 2.96
C GLY A 42 -14.99 4.37 3.94
N TYR A 43 -13.79 3.94 3.54
CA TYR A 43 -12.92 3.14 4.38
C TYR A 43 -12.38 3.89 5.59
N LEU A 44 -12.65 3.34 6.77
CA LEU A 44 -12.16 3.86 8.03
C LEU A 44 -10.87 3.14 8.44
N CYS A 45 -9.72 3.68 8.05
CA CYS A 45 -8.44 3.08 8.40
C CYS A 45 -8.23 3.06 9.93
N PRO A 46 -7.92 1.92 10.57
CA PRO A 46 -7.71 1.87 12.02
C PRO A 46 -6.36 2.45 12.47
N THR A 47 -5.40 2.60 11.55
CA THR A 47 -4.02 2.99 11.86
C THR A 47 -3.89 4.27 12.70
N PRO A 48 -4.58 5.39 12.39
CA PRO A 48 -4.50 6.63 13.18
C PRO A 48 -4.97 6.51 14.65
N TRP A 49 -5.67 5.44 14.99
CA TRP A 49 -6.15 5.14 16.35
C TRP A 49 -5.35 4.07 17.06
N ALA A 50 -4.54 3.29 16.33
CA ALA A 50 -3.88 2.10 16.87
C ALA A 50 -2.35 2.13 16.78
N ARG A 51 -1.76 2.86 15.83
CA ARG A 51 -0.31 2.80 15.57
C ARG A 51 0.27 4.16 15.19
N MET A 52 1.48 4.43 15.68
CA MET A 52 2.33 5.55 15.28
C MET A 52 3.55 5.00 14.52
N THR A 53 4.03 5.72 13.50
CA THR A 53 5.24 5.36 12.74
C THR A 53 6.31 6.42 12.97
N ILE A 54 7.41 6.04 13.62
CA ILE A 54 8.54 6.92 13.92
C ILE A 54 9.70 6.49 13.02
N ALA A 55 10.22 7.41 12.22
CA ALA A 55 11.36 7.16 11.35
C ALA A 55 12.69 7.20 12.11
N HIS A 56 13.76 6.77 11.44
CA HIS A 56 15.10 6.67 12.03
C HIS A 56 15.66 8.03 12.50
N ASP A 57 15.16 9.13 11.95
CA ASP A 57 15.55 10.51 12.29
C ASP A 57 14.66 11.12 13.39
N GLY A 58 13.75 10.34 13.97
CA GLY A 58 12.81 10.77 15.01
C GLY A 58 11.54 11.45 14.47
N LYS A 59 11.46 11.74 13.17
CA LYS A 59 10.24 12.30 12.57
C LYS A 59 9.12 11.26 12.59
N VAL A 60 7.93 11.69 12.97
CA VAL A 60 6.73 10.85 12.97
C VAL A 60 6.00 11.01 11.65
N HIS A 61 5.82 9.92 10.91
CA HIS A 61 5.11 9.92 9.64
C HIS A 61 3.62 9.67 9.85
N GLN A 62 2.80 9.97 8.84
CA GLN A 62 1.36 9.73 8.88
C GLN A 62 1.03 8.26 9.21
N CYS A 63 1.71 7.32 8.55
CA CYS A 63 1.56 5.88 8.78
C CYS A 63 2.70 5.08 8.13
N LYS A 64 2.64 3.74 8.26
CA LYS A 64 3.62 2.79 7.70
C LYS A 64 3.79 2.88 6.17
N VAL A 65 2.80 3.38 5.43
CA VAL A 65 2.87 3.48 3.96
C VAL A 65 3.37 4.85 3.48
N ASP A 66 3.52 5.84 4.37
CA ASP A 66 4.03 7.17 4.03
C ASP A 66 5.57 7.20 4.04
N TYR A 67 6.20 6.37 3.19
CA TYR A 67 7.67 6.27 3.10
C TYR A 67 8.32 7.59 2.63
N ASP A 68 7.64 8.32 1.76
CA ASP A 68 8.11 9.56 1.12
C ASP A 68 7.95 10.81 2.01
N ARG A 69 7.49 10.66 3.26
CA ARG A 69 7.23 11.79 4.17
C ARG A 69 6.25 12.81 3.58
N LYS A 70 5.19 12.36 2.92
CA LYS A 70 4.15 13.25 2.38
C LYS A 70 3.50 14.07 3.50
N LYS A 71 3.40 13.53 4.72
CA LYS A 71 2.96 14.28 5.89
C LYS A 71 3.71 13.88 7.17
N VAL A 72 4.53 14.79 7.67
CA VAL A 72 5.13 14.71 9.01
C VAL A 72 4.08 15.11 10.05
N MET A 73 3.91 14.27 11.07
CA MET A 73 2.91 14.40 12.13
C MET A 73 3.47 15.02 13.41
N GLY A 74 4.80 14.97 13.59
CA GLY A 74 5.54 15.51 14.73
C GLY A 74 7.01 15.07 14.70
N ASP A 75 7.77 15.43 15.73
CA ASP A 75 9.18 15.03 15.91
C ASP A 75 9.42 14.54 17.34
N ALA A 76 9.83 13.28 17.49
CA ALA A 76 10.12 12.67 18.78
C ALA A 76 11.41 13.19 19.44
N ASN A 77 12.25 13.94 18.71
CA ASN A 77 13.39 14.67 19.29
C ASN A 77 12.97 15.96 19.99
N GLU A 78 11.78 16.50 19.66
CA GLU A 78 11.29 17.80 20.14
C GLU A 78 10.07 17.67 21.06
N GLN A 79 9.25 16.63 20.86
CA GLN A 79 7.97 16.43 21.54
C GLN A 79 7.87 15.02 22.11
N SER A 80 7.15 14.85 23.22
CA SER A 80 6.80 13.52 23.70
C SER A 80 5.84 12.81 22.72
N LEU A 81 5.91 11.49 22.66
CA LEU A 81 4.99 10.71 21.83
C LEU A 81 3.51 10.93 22.19
N TYR A 82 3.23 11.22 23.46
CA TYR A 82 1.88 11.56 23.92
C TYR A 82 1.38 12.85 23.30
N GLU A 83 2.22 13.90 23.28
CA GLU A 83 1.88 15.19 22.66
C GLU A 83 1.68 15.04 21.15
N ILE A 84 2.55 14.30 20.47
CA ILE A 84 2.40 14.04 19.03
C ILE A 84 1.08 13.30 18.76
N TRP A 85 0.79 12.23 19.50
CA TRP A 85 -0.39 11.39 19.30
C TRP A 85 -1.71 12.11 19.54
N HIS A 86 -1.75 13.04 20.50
CA HIS A 86 -2.93 13.84 20.84
C HIS A 86 -2.93 15.22 20.17
N GLY A 87 -1.87 15.55 19.44
CA GLY A 87 -1.70 16.83 18.76
C GLY A 87 -2.63 17.02 17.57
N GLU A 88 -2.56 18.22 17.01
CA GLU A 88 -3.43 18.67 15.93
C GLU A 88 -3.30 17.80 14.67
N SER A 89 -2.09 17.35 14.31
CA SER A 89 -1.85 16.52 13.13
C SER A 89 -2.64 15.21 13.17
N PHE A 90 -2.52 14.43 14.25
CA PHE A 90 -3.25 13.17 14.40
C PHE A 90 -4.75 13.39 14.60
N SER A 91 -5.15 14.43 15.32
CA SER A 91 -6.55 14.81 15.48
C SER A 91 -7.20 15.16 14.13
N SER A 92 -6.49 15.92 13.28
CA SER A 92 -6.93 16.28 11.93
C SER A 92 -7.04 15.07 11.02
N LEU A 93 -6.10 14.12 11.08
CA LEU A 93 -6.15 12.88 10.31
C LEU A 93 -7.36 12.03 10.71
N ARG A 94 -7.59 11.83 12.02
CA ARG A 94 -8.75 11.10 12.53
C ARG A 94 -10.07 11.74 12.11
N ASN A 95 -10.15 13.07 12.15
CA ASN A 95 -11.33 13.80 11.70
C ASN A 95 -11.55 13.68 10.18
N ALA A 96 -10.49 13.71 9.38
CA ALA A 96 -10.59 13.50 7.94
C ALA A 96 -11.13 12.11 7.59
N PHE A 97 -10.72 11.06 8.32
CA PHE A 97 -11.30 9.72 8.16
C PHE A 97 -12.78 9.68 8.57
N LYS A 98 -13.15 10.28 9.71
CA LYS A 98 -14.57 10.37 10.13
C LYS A 98 -15.46 11.13 9.13
N GLN A 99 -14.89 12.10 8.42
CA GLN A 99 -15.58 12.93 7.43
C GLN A 99 -15.42 12.40 5.99
N GLN A 100 -14.78 11.24 5.79
CA GLN A 100 -14.51 10.65 4.46
C GLN A 100 -13.74 11.60 3.51
N THR A 101 -12.89 12.45 4.08
CA THR A 101 -12.02 13.38 3.32
C THR A 101 -10.55 12.97 3.33
N ALA A 102 -10.21 11.82 3.91
CA ALA A 102 -8.83 11.36 4.04
C ALA A 102 -8.11 11.19 2.69
N LEU A 103 -8.76 10.60 1.67
CA LEU A 103 -8.19 10.45 0.33
C LEU A 103 -7.88 11.80 -0.33
N LYS A 104 -8.74 12.81 -0.11
CA LYS A 104 -8.55 14.16 -0.64
C LYS A 104 -7.40 14.90 0.08
N ASN A 105 -7.33 14.77 1.40
CA ASN A 105 -6.50 15.63 2.23
C ASN A 105 -5.11 15.05 2.52
N TYR A 106 -4.93 13.74 2.34
CA TYR A 106 -3.70 13.03 2.71
C TYR A 106 -3.20 12.16 1.56
N ALA A 107 -2.17 12.64 0.86
CA ALA A 107 -1.64 12.00 -0.35
C ALA A 107 -1.23 10.53 -0.13
N ALA A 108 -0.66 10.20 1.03
CA ALA A 108 -0.25 8.83 1.36
C ALA A 108 -1.43 7.83 1.36
N CYS A 109 -2.66 8.29 1.62
CA CYS A 109 -3.84 7.43 1.55
C CYS A 109 -4.15 6.95 0.12
N ASN A 110 -3.77 7.71 -0.91
CA ASN A 110 -3.94 7.34 -2.32
C ASN A 110 -2.86 6.36 -2.82
N LEU A 111 -1.87 6.03 -1.97
CA LEU A 111 -0.84 5.02 -2.26
C LEU A 111 -1.03 3.76 -1.42
N CYS A 112 -2.11 3.72 -0.61
CA CYS A 112 -2.34 2.65 0.33
C CYS A 112 -3.11 1.50 -0.32
N THR A 113 -2.63 0.27 -0.16
CA THR A 113 -3.31 -0.94 -0.65
C THR A 113 -4.44 -1.40 0.28
N ASP A 114 -4.41 -1.00 1.56
CA ASP A 114 -5.40 -1.42 2.57
C ASP A 114 -6.81 -0.84 2.28
N ASN A 115 -6.89 0.21 1.45
CA ASN A 115 -8.15 0.88 1.06
C ASN A 115 -8.54 0.60 -0.41
N VAL A 116 -7.98 -0.41 -1.06
CA VAL A 116 -8.29 -0.64 -2.47
C VAL A 116 -9.50 -1.56 -2.59
N LEU A 117 -10.47 -1.17 -3.41
CA LEU A 117 -11.65 -2.00 -3.69
C LEU A 117 -11.22 -3.33 -4.28
N THR A 118 -11.74 -4.43 -3.73
CA THR A 118 -11.51 -5.78 -4.24
C THR A 118 -12.77 -6.38 -4.84
N GLU A 119 -12.61 -7.19 -5.89
CA GLU A 119 -13.61 -8.13 -6.39
C GLU A 119 -13.25 -9.55 -5.96
N GLU A 120 -14.25 -10.36 -5.61
CA GLU A 120 -14.06 -11.76 -5.30
C GLU A 120 -13.86 -12.57 -6.59
N ARG A 121 -12.90 -13.49 -6.57
CA ARG A 121 -12.72 -14.49 -7.61
C ARG A 121 -12.47 -15.85 -6.98
N SER A 122 -12.96 -16.87 -7.66
CA SER A 122 -12.64 -18.26 -7.34
C SER A 122 -11.37 -18.69 -8.08
N ILE A 123 -10.41 -19.24 -7.35
CA ILE A 123 -9.23 -19.91 -7.92
C ILE A 123 -9.17 -21.36 -7.43
N LYS A 124 -8.65 -22.26 -8.27
CA LYS A 124 -8.39 -23.65 -7.90
C LYS A 124 -6.90 -23.84 -7.62
N ILE A 125 -6.59 -24.38 -6.44
CA ILE A 125 -5.24 -24.75 -6.01
C ILE A 125 -5.33 -26.18 -5.47
N ASN A 126 -4.53 -27.12 -5.98
CA ASN A 126 -4.57 -28.54 -5.58
C ASN A 126 -5.99 -29.15 -5.53
N GLY A 127 -6.84 -28.83 -6.53
CA GLY A 127 -8.22 -29.29 -6.59
C GLY A 127 -9.18 -28.67 -5.56
N ARG A 128 -8.70 -27.78 -4.68
CA ARG A 128 -9.51 -27.02 -3.73
C ARG A 128 -9.89 -25.68 -4.33
N GLU A 129 -11.15 -25.32 -4.17
CA GLU A 129 -11.67 -24.02 -4.60
C GLU A 129 -11.50 -22.99 -3.47
N LEU A 130 -10.85 -21.88 -3.76
CA LEU A 130 -10.55 -20.81 -2.81
C LEU A 130 -11.10 -19.49 -3.33
N GLN A 131 -11.82 -18.77 -2.47
CA GLN A 131 -12.24 -17.40 -2.75
C GLN A 131 -11.10 -16.44 -2.39
N VAL A 132 -10.69 -15.63 -3.35
CA VAL A 132 -9.63 -14.63 -3.19
C VAL A 132 -10.13 -13.26 -3.61
N GLY A 133 -9.69 -12.22 -2.88
CA GLY A 133 -9.91 -10.83 -3.27
C GLY A 133 -8.85 -10.38 -4.28
N LYS A 134 -9.29 -9.82 -5.40
CA LYS A 134 -8.43 -9.17 -6.41
C LYS A 134 -8.74 -7.68 -6.46
N PHE A 135 -7.73 -6.82 -6.55
CA PHE A 135 -7.96 -5.38 -6.71
C PHE A 135 -8.75 -5.07 -8.00
N LYS A 136 -9.80 -4.27 -7.86
CA LYS A 136 -10.69 -3.87 -8.95
C LYS A 136 -9.99 -2.86 -9.86
N GLY A 137 -9.92 -3.16 -11.15
CA GLY A 137 -9.33 -2.27 -12.17
C GLY A 137 -7.83 -2.45 -12.38
N ILE A 138 -7.16 -3.34 -11.64
CA ILE A 138 -5.77 -3.71 -11.92
C ILE A 138 -5.75 -4.86 -12.93
N LEU A 139 -5.15 -4.59 -14.09
CA LEU A 139 -5.01 -5.55 -15.19
C LEU A 139 -4.19 -6.77 -14.75
N ASP A 140 -4.46 -7.90 -15.38
CA ASP A 140 -3.65 -9.09 -15.19
C ASP A 140 -2.25 -8.87 -15.76
N VAL A 141 -1.23 -9.22 -14.98
CA VAL A 141 0.18 -9.17 -15.42
C VAL A 141 0.53 -10.37 -16.30
N VAL A 142 -0.21 -11.46 -16.14
CA VAL A 142 -0.06 -12.70 -16.89
C VAL A 142 -1.42 -13.17 -17.36
N GLU A 143 -1.55 -13.44 -18.65
CA GLU A 143 -2.68 -14.14 -19.27
C GLU A 143 -2.10 -15.33 -20.04
N ASP A 144 -2.70 -16.52 -19.88
CA ASP A 144 -2.30 -17.76 -20.55
C ASP A 144 -0.79 -18.10 -20.44
N GLY A 145 -0.21 -17.84 -19.26
CA GLY A 145 1.21 -18.10 -18.98
C GLY A 145 2.18 -17.08 -19.60
N GLN A 146 1.68 -16.07 -20.32
CA GLN A 146 2.49 -15.00 -20.90
C GLN A 146 2.28 -13.68 -20.15
N VAL A 147 3.38 -12.96 -19.91
CA VAL A 147 3.31 -11.63 -19.30
C VAL A 147 2.71 -10.65 -20.30
N VAL A 148 1.47 -10.22 -20.07
CA VAL A 148 0.71 -9.34 -21.00
C VAL A 148 0.79 -7.86 -20.62
N SER A 149 1.16 -7.53 -19.39
CA SER A 149 1.51 -6.17 -19.00
C SER A 149 2.95 -6.13 -18.48
N GLN A 150 3.85 -5.61 -19.31
CA GLN A 150 5.15 -5.16 -18.84
C GLN A 150 4.92 -3.77 -18.26
N SER A 151 5.14 -3.58 -16.96
CA SER A 151 5.38 -2.24 -16.43
C SER A 151 6.64 -1.73 -17.13
N GLY A 152 6.48 -1.07 -18.28
CA GLY A 152 7.58 -0.33 -18.86
C GLY A 152 8.00 0.64 -17.79
N ARG A 153 9.23 0.49 -17.26
CA ARG A 153 9.89 1.62 -16.60
C ARG A 153 9.72 2.76 -17.58
N ARG A 154 8.84 3.73 -17.30
CA ARG A 154 8.86 4.97 -18.07
C ARG A 154 10.29 5.47 -17.92
N PRO A 155 11.00 5.81 -19.01
CA PRO A 155 12.30 6.43 -18.88
C PRO A 155 12.12 7.59 -17.91
N LYS A 156 12.87 7.61 -16.80
CA LYS A 156 12.87 8.76 -15.91
C LYS A 156 13.25 9.94 -16.78
N ALA A 157 12.27 10.75 -17.18
CA ALA A 157 12.53 12.07 -17.70
C ALA A 157 13.13 12.80 -16.50
N PHE A 158 14.46 12.84 -16.45
CA PHE A 158 15.19 13.73 -15.57
C PHE A 158 14.81 15.13 -16.06
N VAL A 159 13.77 15.70 -15.46
CA VAL A 159 13.46 17.12 -15.64
C VAL A 159 14.61 17.83 -14.95
N SER A 160 15.65 18.14 -15.73
CA SER A 160 16.67 19.08 -15.31
C SER A 160 15.95 20.36 -14.95
N SER A 161 15.97 20.72 -13.66
CA SER A 161 15.60 22.06 -13.21
C SER A 161 16.36 23.06 -14.08
N PRO A 162 15.73 24.13 -14.58
CA PRO A 162 16.47 25.17 -15.28
C PRO A 162 17.50 25.73 -14.31
N SER A 163 18.76 25.71 -14.71
CA SER A 163 19.80 26.55 -14.14
C SER A 163 19.28 27.98 -14.14
N GLY A 164 19.14 28.56 -12.95
CA GLY A 164 18.93 29.99 -12.82
C GLY A 164 20.17 30.69 -13.35
N ASP A 165 19.99 31.44 -14.43
CA ASP A 165 20.89 32.49 -14.86
C ASP A 165 20.13 33.83 -14.73
N GLU A 166 20.70 34.69 -13.88
CA GLU A 166 20.48 36.14 -13.67
C GLU A 166 19.15 36.64 -13.07
#